data_AF-A0A9D5SGC6-F1
#
_entry.id   AF-A0A9D5SGC6-F1
#
_cell.length_a   1.000
_cell.length_b   1.000
_cell.length_c   1.000
_cell.angle_alpha   90.00
_cell.angle_beta   90.00
_cell.angle_gamma   90.00
#
_symmetry.space_group_name_H-M   'P 1'
#
loop_
_entity.id
_entity.type
_entity.pdbx_description
1 polymer ?
#
loop_
_entity_poly.entity_id
_entity_poly.type
_entity_poly.pdbx_seq_one_letter_code
_entity_poly.pdbx_strand_id
1 'polypeptide(L)'
;MRKTLLVLLTLLLALSVHELPAASSRDKVYLLKKKQDEKCRLSMMRIYEHLKAYHAKKKAFPKLNNYSGLKELVKNGALPGDFVCDAYRGKKNKKLKDMTEKTNPFLYFGGINYAEAQRVCPNIPLLCDKPNSRHLNVLLADGNIISVDFKRMKRKISNCKDIVNLLNELYGYPADILEALRVKAGLMDKQLSGR
;
A
#
# COMPACT_ATOMS: atom_id res chain seq x y z
N MET A 1 -40.56 63.13 34.77
CA MET A 1 -41.10 61.76 34.66
C MET A 1 -40.51 61.08 33.43
N ARG A 2 -40.00 59.85 33.64
CA ARG A 2 -39.46 58.82 32.74
C ARG A 2 -39.68 58.93 31.21
N LYS A 3 -38.67 58.42 30.49
CA LYS A 3 -38.56 57.86 29.10
C LYS A 3 -37.48 58.66 28.34
N THR A 4 -36.38 58.11 27.83
CA THR A 4 -36.25 57.06 26.80
C THR A 4 -34.77 56.59 26.80
N LEU A 5 -34.41 55.48 27.44
CA LEU A 5 -34.14 54.14 26.89
C LEU A 5 -33.49 54.07 25.48
N LEU A 6 -32.27 53.51 25.47
CA LEU A 6 -31.58 52.76 24.40
C LEU A 6 -31.65 53.32 22.96
N VAL A 7 -30.55 53.92 22.51
CA VAL A 7 -30.22 54.00 21.08
C VAL A 7 -28.82 53.40 20.87
N LEU A 8 -28.85 52.16 20.37
CA LEU A 8 -27.90 51.54 19.45
C LEU A 8 -26.41 51.54 19.84
N LEU A 9 -26.07 50.65 20.75
CA LEU A 9 -24.77 49.96 20.77
C LEU A 9 -24.87 48.66 19.94
N THR A 10 -25.16 48.77 18.64
CA THR A 10 -25.23 47.63 17.70
C THR A 10 -24.45 47.95 16.44
N LEU A 11 -23.19 48.36 16.61
CA LEU A 11 -22.25 48.59 15.50
C LEU A 11 -20.92 47.86 15.73
N LEU A 12 -20.96 46.67 16.30
CA LEU A 12 -19.81 45.79 16.49
C LEU A 12 -20.32 44.36 16.41
N LEU A 13 -20.30 43.79 15.21
CA LEU A 13 -20.36 42.36 14.83
C LEU A 13 -20.83 42.21 13.37
N ALA A 14 -20.35 43.05 12.46
CA ALA A 14 -20.21 42.63 11.07
C ALA A 14 -18.99 41.70 11.02
N LEU A 15 -19.18 40.49 11.57
CA LEU A 15 -18.27 39.38 11.40
C LEU A 15 -18.07 39.22 9.90
N SER A 16 -16.87 39.54 9.44
CA SER A 16 -16.34 39.09 8.16
C SER A 16 -16.23 37.57 8.21
N VAL A 17 -17.38 36.90 8.04
CA VAL A 17 -17.45 35.50 7.69
C VAL A 17 -16.86 35.41 6.29
N HIS A 18 -15.53 35.28 6.21
CA HIS A 18 -14.89 34.80 5.00
C HIS A 18 -15.40 33.38 4.83
N GLU A 19 -16.41 33.20 3.98
CA GLU A 19 -16.83 31.90 3.51
C GLU A 19 -15.59 31.22 2.90
N LEU A 20 -15.02 30.27 3.63
CA LEU A 20 -14.00 29.39 3.10
C LEU A 20 -14.58 28.75 1.83
N PRO A 21 -13.94 28.89 0.66
CA PRO A 21 -14.49 28.39 -0.58
C PRO A 21 -14.70 26.87 -0.43
N ALA A 22 -15.94 26.44 -0.62
CA ALA A 22 -16.31 25.04 -0.54
C ALA A 22 -15.47 24.23 -1.53
N ALA A 23 -14.59 23.37 -1.02
CA ALA A 23 -13.71 22.54 -1.83
C ALA A 23 -14.52 21.81 -2.92
N SER A 24 -14.05 21.90 -4.17
CA SER A 24 -14.76 21.34 -5.31
C SER A 24 -14.93 19.82 -5.15
N SER A 25 -15.94 19.25 -5.84
CA SER A 25 -16.16 17.80 -5.83
C SER A 25 -14.92 17.01 -6.28
N ARG A 26 -14.08 17.58 -7.14
CA ARG A 26 -12.80 17.00 -7.59
C ARG A 26 -11.75 16.97 -6.48
N ASP A 27 -11.66 18.03 -5.68
CA ASP A 27 -10.71 18.12 -4.56
C ASP A 27 -11.04 17.13 -3.46
N LYS A 28 -12.34 16.98 -3.12
CA LYS A 28 -12.80 15.95 -2.17
C LYS A 28 -12.45 14.55 -2.63
N VAL A 29 -12.65 14.25 -3.91
CA VAL A 29 -12.31 12.95 -4.52
C VAL A 29 -10.80 12.70 -4.54
N TYR A 30 -9.99 13.73 -4.75
CA TYR A 30 -8.53 13.64 -4.68
C TYR A 30 -8.06 13.36 -3.24
N LEU A 31 -8.55 14.12 -2.26
CA LEU A 31 -8.20 13.97 -0.84
C LEU A 31 -8.56 12.59 -0.29
N LEU A 32 -9.75 12.07 -0.62
CA LEU A 32 -10.16 10.72 -0.21
C LEU A 32 -9.18 9.65 -0.71
N LYS A 33 -8.72 9.78 -1.95
CA LYS A 33 -7.80 8.80 -2.54
C LYS A 33 -6.40 8.90 -1.98
N LYS A 34 -5.92 10.11 -1.70
CA LYS A 34 -4.66 10.33 -0.98
C LYS A 34 -4.71 9.66 0.40
N LYS A 35 -5.81 9.81 1.13
CA LYS A 35 -6.01 9.13 2.43
C LYS A 35 -6.04 7.60 2.29
N GLN A 36 -6.66 7.06 1.24
CA GLN A 36 -6.68 5.61 0.99
C GLN A 36 -5.29 5.06 0.70
N ASP A 37 -4.51 5.79 -0.10
CA ASP A 37 -3.12 5.46 -0.42
C ASP A 37 -2.22 5.44 0.82
N GLU A 38 -2.32 6.49 1.63
CA GLU A 38 -1.60 6.61 2.90
C GLU A 38 -1.87 5.43 3.84
N LYS A 39 -3.13 5.00 3.94
CA LYS A 39 -3.47 3.79 4.72
C LYS A 39 -2.80 2.53 4.18
N CYS A 40 -2.78 2.34 2.86
CA CYS A 40 -2.09 1.20 2.24
C CYS A 40 -0.60 1.21 2.63
N ARG A 41 0.06 2.37 2.52
CA ARG A 41 1.47 2.55 2.89
C ARG A 41 1.73 2.27 4.37
N LEU A 42 0.87 2.79 5.27
CA LEU A 42 0.97 2.51 6.70
C LEU A 42 0.85 1.02 7.01
N SER A 43 -0.07 0.31 6.33
CA SER A 43 -0.18 -1.14 6.46
C SER A 43 1.05 -1.88 5.92
N MET A 44 1.64 -1.44 4.80
CA MET A 44 2.90 -2.01 4.32
C MET A 44 4.04 -1.82 5.31
N MET A 45 4.17 -0.64 5.93
CA MET A 45 5.17 -0.40 6.97
C MET A 45 4.97 -1.33 8.17
N ARG A 46 3.72 -1.53 8.61
CA ARG A 46 3.42 -2.49 9.69
C ARG A 46 3.77 -3.92 9.29
N ILE A 47 3.45 -4.33 8.07
CA ILE A 47 3.87 -5.65 7.54
C ILE A 47 5.39 -5.77 7.56
N TYR A 48 6.12 -4.72 7.17
CA TYR A 48 7.58 -4.70 7.18
C TYR A 48 8.14 -4.89 8.60
N GLU A 49 7.59 -4.22 9.60
CA GLU A 49 7.98 -4.42 10.99
C GLU A 49 7.76 -5.87 11.45
N HIS A 50 6.62 -6.48 11.07
CA HIS A 50 6.39 -7.89 11.36
C HIS A 50 7.32 -8.83 10.60
N LEU A 51 7.70 -8.51 9.35
CA LEU A 51 8.71 -9.25 8.60
C LEU A 51 10.06 -9.19 9.30
N LYS A 52 10.49 -8.01 9.76
CA LYS A 52 11.74 -7.85 10.53
C LYS A 52 11.71 -8.62 11.84
N ALA A 53 10.61 -8.57 12.58
CA ALA A 53 10.44 -9.35 13.81
C ALA A 53 10.46 -10.87 13.55
N TYR A 54 9.82 -11.31 12.46
CA TYR A 54 9.86 -12.70 12.02
C TYR A 54 11.29 -13.14 11.67
N HIS A 55 12.02 -12.33 10.89
CA HIS A 55 13.41 -12.57 10.54
C HIS A 55 14.33 -12.63 11.76
N ALA A 56 14.15 -11.73 12.74
CA ALA A 56 14.95 -11.74 13.96
C ALA A 56 14.86 -13.10 14.69
N LYS A 57 13.67 -13.71 14.70
CA LYS A 57 13.39 -15.00 15.35
C LYS A 57 13.75 -16.21 14.48
N LYS A 58 13.48 -16.16 13.17
CA LYS A 58 13.56 -17.32 12.25
C LYS A 58 14.77 -17.28 11.31
N LYS A 59 15.54 -16.19 11.32
CA LYS A 59 16.69 -15.92 10.44
C LYS A 59 16.35 -15.98 8.94
N ALA A 60 15.08 -15.83 8.59
CA ALA A 60 14.56 -15.79 7.23
C ALA A 60 13.20 -15.08 7.22
N PHE A 61 12.79 -14.56 6.08
CA PHE A 61 11.39 -14.17 5.85
C PHE A 61 10.52 -15.40 5.52
N PRO A 62 9.17 -15.30 5.66
CA PRO A 62 8.25 -16.34 5.21
C PRO A 62 8.53 -16.77 3.76
N LYS A 63 8.55 -18.08 3.51
CA LYS A 63 8.98 -18.63 2.21
C LYS A 63 7.89 -18.55 1.15
N LEU A 64 6.63 -18.69 1.56
CA LEU A 64 5.49 -18.73 0.66
C LEU A 64 5.14 -17.34 0.14
N ASN A 65 4.63 -17.26 -1.08
CA ASN A 65 4.20 -16.00 -1.67
C ASN A 65 2.80 -15.57 -1.19
N ASN A 66 2.42 -14.34 -1.52
CA ASN A 66 1.07 -13.79 -1.37
C ASN A 66 0.48 -14.02 0.03
N TYR A 67 -0.81 -14.39 0.12
CA TYR A 67 -1.47 -14.53 1.41
C TYR A 67 -0.87 -15.67 2.24
N SER A 68 -0.48 -16.77 1.59
CA SER A 68 0.12 -17.92 2.26
C SER A 68 1.36 -17.54 3.08
N GLY A 69 2.24 -16.69 2.56
CA GLY A 69 3.39 -16.15 3.31
C GLY A 69 2.99 -15.17 4.41
N LEU A 70 2.09 -14.24 4.11
CA LEU A 70 1.62 -13.26 5.11
C LEU A 70 0.88 -13.90 6.28
N LYS A 71 0.21 -15.04 6.05
CA LYS A 71 -0.46 -15.84 7.11
C LYS A 71 0.54 -16.36 8.14
N GLU A 72 1.80 -16.59 7.76
CA GLU A 72 2.85 -16.98 8.71
C GLU A 72 3.18 -15.85 9.69
N LEU A 73 3.06 -14.58 9.28
CA LEU A 73 3.24 -13.43 10.17
C LEU A 73 2.14 -13.39 11.24
N VAL A 74 0.90 -13.66 10.85
CA VAL A 74 -0.26 -13.71 11.76
C VAL A 74 -0.08 -14.80 12.82
N LYS A 75 0.40 -15.98 12.43
CA LYS A 75 0.70 -17.07 13.38
C LYS A 75 1.79 -16.70 14.41
N ASN A 76 2.63 -15.71 14.11
CA ASN A 76 3.73 -15.26 14.98
C ASN A 76 3.42 -13.97 15.76
N GLY A 77 2.13 -13.64 15.90
CA GLY A 77 1.66 -12.52 16.73
C GLY A 77 1.42 -11.21 15.96
N ALA A 78 1.49 -11.20 14.62
CA ALA A 78 0.98 -10.08 13.85
C ALA A 78 -0.56 -10.03 13.95
N LEU A 79 -1.14 -8.86 14.25
CA LEU A 79 -2.58 -8.78 14.38
C LEU A 79 -3.20 -8.83 12.99
N PRO A 80 -4.25 -9.66 12.81
CA PRO A 80 -4.93 -9.73 11.55
C PRO A 80 -5.39 -8.34 11.08
N GLY A 81 -6.01 -7.53 11.97
CA GLY A 81 -6.59 -6.21 11.69
C GLY A 81 -5.68 -5.14 11.07
N ASP A 82 -4.36 -5.35 11.04
CA ASP A 82 -3.39 -4.30 10.72
C ASP A 82 -3.18 -4.07 9.22
N PHE A 83 -3.67 -4.99 8.38
CA PHE A 83 -3.38 -5.01 6.94
C PHE A 83 -4.58 -4.56 6.12
N VAL A 84 -4.69 -3.26 5.90
CA VAL A 84 -5.78 -2.61 5.17
C VAL A 84 -5.21 -1.88 3.96
N CYS A 85 -5.81 -2.10 2.79
CA CYS A 85 -5.61 -1.22 1.66
C CYS A 85 -6.94 -0.98 0.95
N ASP A 86 -7.54 0.17 1.27
CA ASP A 86 -8.84 0.60 0.73
C ASP A 86 -8.78 0.90 -0.78
N ALA A 87 -7.56 1.03 -1.35
CA ALA A 87 -7.37 1.21 -2.79
C ALA A 87 -7.72 -0.06 -3.60
N TYR A 88 -7.72 -1.24 -2.96
CA TYR A 88 -8.23 -2.46 -3.57
C TYR A 88 -9.76 -2.45 -3.53
N ARG A 89 -10.41 -2.33 -4.70
CA ARG A 89 -11.88 -2.35 -4.87
C ARG A 89 -12.54 -3.72 -4.60
N GLY A 90 -11.85 -4.64 -3.93
CA GLY A 90 -12.45 -5.86 -3.42
C GLY A 90 -13.34 -5.54 -2.22
N LYS A 91 -14.63 -5.85 -2.34
CA LYS A 91 -15.69 -5.75 -1.32
C LYS A 91 -15.14 -5.72 0.10
N LYS A 92 -15.40 -4.61 0.83
CA LYS A 92 -15.30 -4.43 2.28
C LYS A 92 -14.73 -5.68 2.98
N ASN A 93 -13.40 -5.76 3.15
CA ASN A 93 -12.75 -6.79 3.96
C ASN A 93 -13.22 -6.61 5.42
N LYS A 94 -14.44 -7.09 5.69
CA LYS A 94 -15.09 -7.05 7.00
C LYS A 94 -14.46 -8.17 7.82
N LYS A 95 -13.30 -7.87 8.41
CA LYS A 95 -12.54 -8.72 9.35
C LYS A 95 -11.66 -9.77 8.66
N LEU A 96 -10.45 -9.93 9.19
CA LEU A 96 -9.42 -10.81 8.63
C LEU A 96 -9.62 -12.31 8.80
N LYS A 97 -10.71 -12.73 9.46
CA LYS A 97 -11.09 -14.14 9.46
C LYS A 97 -11.35 -14.65 8.02
N ASP A 98 -11.59 -13.73 7.09
CA ASP A 98 -11.93 -14.03 5.69
C ASP A 98 -10.81 -13.63 4.69
N MET A 99 -9.58 -13.39 5.15
CA MET A 99 -8.46 -13.19 4.21
C MET A 99 -8.09 -14.52 3.52
N THR A 100 -7.96 -14.45 2.20
CA THR A 100 -7.63 -15.53 1.28
C THR A 100 -6.68 -14.98 0.21
N GLU A 101 -6.12 -15.83 -0.65
CA GLU A 101 -5.30 -15.38 -1.79
C GLU A 101 -6.04 -14.34 -2.67
N LYS A 102 -7.37 -14.49 -2.81
CA LYS A 102 -8.21 -13.59 -3.60
C LYS A 102 -8.50 -12.27 -2.90
N THR A 103 -8.74 -12.30 -1.58
CA THR A 103 -9.18 -11.14 -0.79
C THR A 103 -8.03 -10.38 -0.12
N ASN A 104 -6.82 -10.94 -0.08
CA ASN A 104 -5.63 -10.25 0.40
C ASN A 104 -5.34 -9.00 -0.46
N PRO A 105 -5.18 -7.81 0.13
CA PRO A 105 -4.97 -6.59 -0.62
C PRO A 105 -3.54 -6.44 -1.18
N PHE A 106 -2.61 -7.27 -0.73
CA PHE A 106 -1.20 -7.17 -1.08
C PHE A 106 -0.74 -8.34 -1.96
N LEU A 107 0.41 -8.16 -2.62
CA LEU A 107 1.20 -9.17 -3.29
C LEU A 107 2.50 -9.29 -2.52
N TYR A 108 2.80 -10.46 -1.97
CA TYR A 108 4.00 -10.69 -1.15
C TYR A 108 4.97 -11.60 -1.90
N PHE A 109 6.20 -11.12 -2.08
CA PHE A 109 7.28 -11.88 -2.70
C PHE A 109 8.02 -12.67 -1.61
N GLY A 110 7.55 -13.88 -1.34
CA GLY A 110 8.08 -14.73 -0.28
C GLY A 110 9.46 -15.28 -0.58
N GLY A 111 10.18 -15.74 0.45
CA GLY A 111 11.43 -16.49 0.30
C GLY A 111 12.62 -15.70 -0.25
N ILE A 112 12.52 -14.36 -0.28
CA ILE A 112 13.67 -13.50 -0.55
C ILE A 112 14.64 -13.58 0.65
N ASN A 113 15.91 -13.80 0.37
CA ASN A 113 16.96 -13.72 1.37
C ASN A 113 17.17 -12.25 1.76
N TYR A 114 16.60 -11.84 2.90
CA TYR A 114 16.60 -10.45 3.33
C TYR A 114 18.01 -9.86 3.47
N ALA A 115 18.92 -10.57 4.14
CA ALA A 115 20.27 -10.08 4.38
C ALA A 115 21.06 -9.90 3.08
N GLU A 116 20.91 -10.83 2.14
CA GLU A 116 21.54 -10.75 0.83
C GLU A 116 20.91 -9.65 -0.03
N ALA A 117 19.58 -9.54 -0.03
CA ALA A 117 18.87 -8.48 -0.73
C ALA A 117 19.32 -7.09 -0.24
N GLN A 118 19.45 -6.88 1.08
CA GLN A 118 19.99 -5.64 1.64
C GLN A 118 21.38 -5.30 1.11
N ARG A 119 22.25 -6.30 0.95
CA ARG A 119 23.65 -6.09 0.55
C ARG A 119 23.82 -5.87 -0.95
N VAL A 120 23.08 -6.62 -1.76
CA VAL A 120 23.33 -6.71 -3.21
C VAL A 120 22.34 -5.89 -4.02
N CYS A 121 21.06 -5.91 -3.65
CA CYS A 121 19.97 -5.34 -4.45
C CYS A 121 18.85 -4.85 -3.50
N PRO A 122 19.08 -3.75 -2.75
CA PRO A 122 18.18 -3.27 -1.68
C PRO A 122 16.80 -2.84 -2.19
N ASN A 123 16.70 -2.58 -3.49
CA ASN A 123 15.49 -2.21 -4.22
C ASN A 123 14.67 -3.42 -4.72
N ILE A 124 14.99 -4.65 -4.30
CA ILE A 124 14.13 -5.81 -4.57
C ILE A 124 12.74 -5.61 -3.92
N PRO A 125 11.63 -5.89 -4.64
CA PRO A 125 10.29 -5.79 -4.05
C PRO A 125 10.05 -6.91 -3.03
N LEU A 126 9.62 -6.54 -1.82
CA LEU A 126 9.11 -7.48 -0.81
C LEU A 126 7.59 -7.60 -0.85
N LEU A 127 6.91 -6.47 -1.02
CA LEU A 127 5.46 -6.38 -0.94
C LEU A 127 4.96 -5.30 -1.90
N CYS A 128 3.89 -5.56 -2.63
CA CYS A 128 3.17 -4.56 -3.41
C CYS A 128 1.71 -4.51 -2.97
N ASP A 129 1.01 -3.41 -3.20
CA ASP A 129 -0.45 -3.48 -3.24
C ASP A 129 -0.89 -4.16 -4.54
N LYS A 130 -2.06 -4.79 -4.53
CA LYS A 130 -2.60 -5.34 -5.77
C LYS A 130 -2.87 -4.18 -6.75
N PRO A 131 -2.47 -4.31 -8.03
CA PRO A 131 -2.61 -3.23 -9.00
C PRO A 131 -4.03 -2.65 -9.02
N ASN A 132 -4.12 -1.35 -8.81
CA ASN A 132 -5.34 -0.59 -9.05
C ASN A 132 -5.19 0.24 -10.34
N SER A 133 -6.24 0.94 -10.76
CA SER A 133 -6.25 1.68 -12.03
C SER A 133 -5.27 2.87 -12.15
N ARG A 134 -4.51 3.25 -11.10
CA ARG A 134 -3.71 4.49 -11.14
C ARG A 134 -2.28 4.37 -10.68
N HIS A 135 -2.01 3.62 -9.63
CA HIS A 135 -0.66 3.53 -9.10
C HIS A 135 -0.47 2.23 -8.36
N LEU A 136 0.80 1.91 -8.10
CA LEU A 136 1.27 0.78 -7.34
C LEU A 136 2.17 1.27 -6.23
N ASN A 137 1.90 0.88 -4.99
CA ASN A 137 2.89 1.00 -3.93
C ASN A 137 3.74 -0.27 -3.87
N VAL A 138 5.04 -0.10 -3.69
CA VAL A 138 6.00 -1.20 -3.57
C VAL A 138 6.89 -0.94 -2.37
N LEU A 139 6.82 -1.81 -1.38
CA LEU A 139 7.80 -1.92 -0.30
C LEU A 139 9.00 -2.70 -0.81
N LEU A 140 10.16 -2.06 -0.75
CA LEU A 140 11.45 -2.61 -1.16
C LEU A 140 12.15 -3.27 0.02
N ALA A 141 13.22 -4.03 -0.26
CA ALA A 141 13.96 -4.73 0.77
C ALA A 141 14.52 -3.78 1.82
N ASP A 142 15.05 -2.62 1.41
CA ASP A 142 15.57 -1.56 2.31
C ASP A 142 14.51 -0.91 3.22
N GLY A 143 13.24 -1.29 3.07
CA GLY A 143 12.13 -0.77 3.85
C GLY A 143 11.50 0.50 3.27
N ASN A 144 12.06 1.05 2.18
CA ASN A 144 11.44 2.16 1.48
C ASN A 144 10.18 1.73 0.75
N ILE A 145 9.17 2.59 0.73
CA ILE A 145 7.96 2.39 -0.07
C ILE A 145 7.93 3.42 -1.19
N ILE A 146 8.07 2.95 -2.42
CA ILE A 146 7.91 3.75 -3.62
C ILE A 146 6.47 3.68 -4.13
N SER A 147 6.04 4.72 -4.84
CA SER A 147 4.76 4.77 -5.52
C SER A 147 5.00 4.98 -7.01
N VAL A 148 4.54 4.04 -7.84
CA VAL A 148 4.70 4.09 -9.30
C VAL A 148 3.36 4.47 -9.92
N ASP A 149 3.28 5.62 -10.58
CA ASP A 149 2.07 6.11 -11.25
C ASP A 149 1.94 5.51 -12.65
N PHE A 150 0.84 4.82 -12.90
CA PHE A 150 0.52 4.18 -14.18
C PHE A 150 0.05 5.16 -15.23
N LYS A 151 -0.40 6.37 -14.88
CA LYS A 151 -0.90 7.36 -15.85
C LYS A 151 0.14 7.75 -16.89
N ARG A 152 1.42 7.69 -16.52
CA ARG A 152 2.53 8.04 -17.40
C ARG A 152 3.04 6.84 -18.21
N MET A 153 2.47 5.66 -17.98
CA MET A 153 2.90 4.42 -18.62
C MET A 153 2.06 4.12 -19.85
N LYS A 154 2.74 3.70 -20.93
CA LYS A 154 2.07 3.23 -22.17
C LYS A 154 1.46 1.83 -22.02
N ARG A 155 1.83 1.09 -20.97
CA ARG A 155 1.41 -0.30 -20.74
C ARG A 155 0.59 -0.43 -19.46
N LYS A 156 -0.44 -1.27 -19.53
CA LYS A 156 -1.24 -1.66 -18.36
C LYS A 156 -0.47 -2.70 -17.55
N ILE A 157 -0.40 -2.50 -16.24
CA ILE A 157 0.09 -3.52 -15.31
C ILE A 157 -1.06 -4.46 -14.98
N SER A 158 -0.93 -5.73 -15.37
CA SER A 158 -2.01 -6.73 -15.25
C SER A 158 -1.66 -7.91 -14.35
N ASN A 159 -0.37 -8.17 -14.16
CA ASN A 159 0.15 -9.34 -13.46
C ASN A 159 1.47 -9.01 -12.73
N CYS A 160 1.98 -9.95 -11.94
CA CYS A 160 3.20 -9.78 -11.16
C CYS A 160 4.44 -9.65 -12.05
N LYS A 161 4.48 -10.32 -13.21
CA LYS A 161 5.60 -10.18 -14.16
C LYS A 161 5.70 -8.75 -14.69
N ASP A 162 4.57 -8.11 -14.98
CA ASP A 162 4.52 -6.71 -15.43
C ASP A 162 5.14 -5.77 -14.39
N ILE A 163 4.87 -6.03 -13.11
CA ILE A 163 5.45 -5.30 -11.97
C ILE A 163 6.96 -5.50 -11.92
N VAL A 164 7.45 -6.75 -12.00
CA VAL A 164 8.90 -7.03 -12.00
C VAL A 164 9.60 -6.34 -13.17
N ASN A 165 9.04 -6.43 -14.37
CA ASN A 165 9.60 -5.75 -15.55
C ASN A 165 9.62 -4.23 -15.38
N LEU A 166 8.56 -3.64 -14.79
CA LEU A 166 8.51 -2.22 -14.48
C LEU A 166 9.60 -1.81 -13.48
N LEU A 167 9.75 -2.56 -12.39
CA LEU A 167 10.79 -2.26 -11.42
C LEU A 167 12.19 -2.44 -12.02
N ASN A 168 12.38 -3.41 -12.90
CA ASN A 168 13.64 -3.57 -13.64
C ASN A 168 13.92 -2.39 -14.59
N GLU A 169 12.91 -1.83 -15.26
CA GLU A 169 13.08 -0.60 -16.07
C GLU A 169 13.52 0.58 -15.21
N LEU A 170 13.08 0.67 -13.95
CA LEU A 170 13.43 1.74 -13.02
C LEU A 170 14.82 1.56 -12.39
N TYR A 171 15.23 0.33 -12.14
CA TYR A 171 16.37 0.02 -11.29
C TYR A 171 17.52 -0.73 -11.96
N GLY A 172 17.29 -1.33 -13.14
CA GLY A 172 18.30 -2.10 -13.87
C GLY A 172 18.84 -3.28 -13.07
N TYR A 173 17.97 -4.26 -12.74
CA TYR A 173 18.40 -5.39 -11.93
C TYR A 173 19.47 -6.24 -12.63
N PRO A 174 20.42 -6.80 -11.87
CA PRO A 174 21.30 -7.86 -12.35
C PRO A 174 20.51 -9.03 -12.96
N ALA A 175 21.06 -9.69 -13.99
CA ALA A 175 20.34 -10.69 -14.78
C ALA A 175 19.85 -11.89 -13.95
N ASP A 176 20.66 -12.35 -13.01
CA ASP A 176 20.35 -13.43 -12.07
C ASP A 176 19.20 -13.05 -11.12
N ILE A 177 19.24 -11.82 -10.57
CA ILE A 177 18.17 -11.29 -9.72
C ILE A 177 16.87 -11.11 -10.51
N LEU A 178 16.96 -10.55 -11.72
CA LEU A 178 15.81 -10.36 -12.60
C LEU A 178 15.13 -11.69 -12.93
N GLU A 179 15.93 -12.71 -13.25
CA GLU A 179 15.41 -14.05 -13.56
C GLU A 179 14.72 -14.68 -12.35
N ALA A 180 15.36 -14.62 -11.17
CA ALA A 180 14.75 -15.10 -9.93
C ALA A 180 13.41 -14.39 -9.62
N LEU A 181 13.34 -13.08 -9.82
CA LEU A 181 12.10 -12.31 -9.64
C LEU A 181 11.04 -12.68 -10.68
N ARG A 182 11.41 -12.90 -11.95
CA ARG A 182 10.48 -13.31 -13.01
C ARG A 182 9.89 -14.69 -12.76
N VAL A 183 10.71 -15.65 -12.35
CA VAL A 183 10.25 -17.00 -11.95
C VAL A 183 9.24 -16.88 -10.81
N LYS A 184 9.58 -16.11 -9.77
CA LYS A 184 8.69 -15.91 -8.62
C LYS A 184 7.38 -15.23 -9.00
N ALA A 185 7.44 -14.17 -9.79
CA ALA A 185 6.26 -13.47 -10.31
C ALA A 185 5.37 -14.42 -11.13
N GLY A 186 5.95 -15.28 -11.96
CA GLY A 186 5.21 -16.28 -12.71
C GLY A 186 4.49 -17.30 -11.83
N LEU A 187 5.09 -17.71 -10.70
CA LEU A 187 4.43 -18.57 -9.72
C LEU A 187 3.26 -17.84 -9.04
N MET A 188 3.45 -16.57 -8.69
CA MET A 188 2.39 -15.74 -8.08
C MET A 188 1.22 -15.54 -9.04
N ASP A 189 1.48 -15.31 -10.33
CA ASP A 189 0.43 -15.16 -11.35
C ASP A 189 -0.42 -16.41 -11.51
N LYS A 190 0.22 -17.59 -11.49
CA LYS A 190 -0.51 -18.88 -11.48
C LYS A 190 -1.42 -18.98 -10.25
N GLN A 191 -0.90 -18.71 -9.06
CA GLN A 191 -1.66 -18.74 -7.80
C GLN A 191 -2.88 -17.81 -7.83
N LEU A 192 -2.75 -16.63 -8.43
CA LEU A 192 -3.82 -15.63 -8.50
C LEU A 192 -4.85 -15.92 -9.60
N SER A 193 -4.45 -16.59 -10.68
CA SER A 193 -5.35 -16.94 -11.79
C SER A 193 -6.25 -18.15 -11.51
N GLY A 194 -5.99 -18.90 -10.44
CA GLY A 194 -6.81 -20.05 -10.03
C GLY A 194 -6.78 -21.21 -11.03
N ARG A 195 -5.72 -21.30 -11.84
CA ARG A 195 -5.47 -22.40 -12.79
C ARG A 195 -4.19 -23.12 -12.42
#